data_AF-A0A7S1EXB7-F1
#
_entry.id   AF-A0A7S1EXB7-F1
#
_cell.length_a   1.000
_cell.length_b   1.000
_cell.length_c   1.000
_cell.angle_alpha   90.00
_cell.angle_beta   90.00
_cell.angle_gamma   90.00
#
_symmetry.space_group_name_H-M   'P 1'
#
loop_
_entity.id
_entity.type
_entity.pdbx_description
1 polymer ?
#
loop_
_entity_poly.entity_id
_entity_poly.type
_entity_poly.pdbx_seq_one_letter_code
_entity_poly.pdbx_strand_id
1 'polypeptide(L)'
;MLIIGARRVIWRHHTRSSRSSLRRSTHGPSREHLTHSPISPGQGAEELSRGFKAQADGRFGDALASYRSVRRARSPLLRALSYNAEGLLLLKAPLRFVSALRGVPEAAEILTEPFEVGKMVLAPYLEDGGEYGGTVAAVDHDVSQCTVKWADGGNEHTVVPLASVSTYEKSICSLGLSESQIEVRAWIARRALRNAVSLWGEQGESGTAHDAFVDLVGLLCDAAIAEARVAVISEKWLADGLGHARRHLQRARWAAERAYMPDPRALAVICMHRAELLRITAAVASGSAKADMTESLREGLTLHQRVRDHLAVSKWRATSIGGLPPTVLHEILWAKTLASLAVPKTLSKRVRRRTELQSRHSSRRPLFRSRKEQNMPSATVEGAVWTLPEKILPERQHHIEDPLLRESCPARSAVERAWRALQAVAGGEAGNVWRAGSSESRRLASTVSEGEVFSKLLLEVSVIIFAMGSRLGKPHWARAVATPLATVAAQRLGGAYCADDSDMAARIAASTLAGSGSACASAMVGRDLKVNTANVDRRMRAKFRWSFHSYSAVHEVWVFRSRHGYLRLPGPPPFTWCAEALALTETAPVPSKS
;
A
#
# COMPACT_ATOMS: atom_id res chain seq x y z
N MET A 1 -8.79 -7.34 22.70
CA MET A 1 -8.42 -8.21 23.84
C MET A 1 -8.49 -9.65 23.36
N LEU A 2 -7.34 -10.27 23.11
CA LEU A 2 -7.24 -11.65 22.62
C LEU A 2 -6.81 -12.55 23.79
N ILE A 3 -7.71 -13.44 24.22
CA ILE A 3 -7.39 -14.51 25.18
C ILE A 3 -7.74 -15.82 24.48
N ILE A 4 -6.72 -16.51 23.97
CA ILE A 4 -6.89 -17.80 23.30
C ILE A 4 -6.86 -18.90 24.37
N GLY A 5 -8.00 -19.53 24.62
CA GLY A 5 -8.14 -20.60 25.60
C GLY A 5 -7.42 -21.87 25.15
N ALA A 6 -6.23 -22.12 25.71
CA ALA A 6 -5.41 -23.29 25.40
C ALA A 6 -6.04 -24.60 25.92
N ARG A 7 -6.90 -25.24 25.10
CA ARG A 7 -7.37 -26.61 25.37
C ARG A 7 -6.21 -27.59 25.26
N ARG A 8 -5.84 -28.21 26.39
CA ARG A 8 -4.90 -29.34 26.42
C ARG A 8 -5.43 -30.49 25.56
N VAL A 9 -4.64 -30.92 24.57
CA VAL A 9 -4.76 -32.24 23.95
C VAL A 9 -3.49 -33.00 24.29
N ILE A 10 -3.61 -34.11 25.03
CA ILE A 10 -2.49 -34.98 25.42
C ILE A 10 -2.56 -36.22 24.54
N TRP A 11 -1.53 -36.47 23.73
CA TRP A 11 -1.30 -37.77 23.08
C TRP A 11 0.19 -38.15 23.12
N ARG A 12 0.46 -39.46 23.20
CA ARG A 12 1.79 -40.04 23.45
C ARG A 12 2.50 -40.49 22.15
N HIS A 13 3.80 -40.75 22.25
CA HIS A 13 4.66 -41.21 21.16
C HIS A 13 4.21 -42.54 20.51
N HIS A 14 4.24 -42.60 19.18
CA HIS A 14 5.23 -43.30 18.34
C HIS A 14 4.95 -42.92 16.86
N THR A 15 5.88 -42.93 15.89
CA THR A 15 6.83 -43.99 15.48
C THR A 15 8.21 -43.45 15.02
N ARG A 16 9.02 -44.28 14.32
CA ARG A 16 10.42 -44.02 13.90
C ARG A 16 10.55 -43.80 12.38
N SER A 17 11.69 -43.21 11.98
CA SER A 17 12.26 -43.16 10.61
C SER A 17 11.53 -42.25 9.60
N SER A 18 12.18 -41.73 8.56
CA SER A 18 13.56 -41.98 8.08
C SER A 18 14.38 -40.70 7.89
N ARG A 19 15.71 -40.83 7.81
CA ARG A 19 16.65 -39.75 7.48
C ARG A 19 16.91 -39.71 5.97
N SER A 20 16.95 -38.51 5.38
CA SER A 20 17.82 -38.21 4.24
C SER A 20 18.59 -36.92 4.57
N SER A 21 19.86 -36.85 4.17
CA SER A 21 20.79 -35.84 4.68
C SER A 21 21.52 -35.10 3.56
N LEU A 22 21.32 -33.79 3.47
CA LEU A 22 22.14 -32.89 2.67
C LEU A 22 22.79 -31.84 3.56
N ARG A 23 24.01 -32.14 4.00
CA ARG A 23 24.93 -31.13 4.58
C ARG A 23 25.47 -30.26 3.45
N ARG A 24 25.40 -28.94 3.59
CA ARG A 24 26.40 -28.01 3.02
C ARG A 24 26.85 -26.99 4.06
N SER A 25 28.03 -26.43 3.84
CA SER A 25 28.94 -26.00 4.91
C SER A 25 28.47 -24.77 5.68
N THR A 26 28.80 -24.76 6.96
CA THR A 26 28.99 -23.54 7.76
C THR A 26 30.19 -22.74 7.25
N HIS A 27 30.10 -21.42 7.27
CA HIS A 27 31.06 -20.54 7.95
C HIS A 27 30.45 -19.14 8.11
N GLY A 28 30.25 -18.71 9.35
CA GLY A 28 29.91 -17.34 9.73
C GLY A 28 30.60 -17.02 11.06
N PRO A 29 31.09 -15.79 11.27
CA PRO A 29 31.87 -15.45 12.45
C PRO A 29 31.04 -15.48 13.75
N SER A 30 31.77 -15.51 14.87
CA SER A 30 31.29 -15.74 16.24
C SER A 30 30.03 -14.95 16.61
N ARG A 31 29.04 -15.66 17.17
CA ARG A 31 27.95 -15.03 17.94
C ARG A 31 28.47 -14.59 19.30
N GLU A 32 28.63 -13.29 19.52
CA GLU A 32 28.56 -12.77 20.89
C GLU A 32 27.11 -12.87 21.39
N HIS A 33 26.89 -13.75 22.36
CA HIS A 33 25.56 -13.98 22.91
C HIS A 33 25.26 -12.96 24.00
N LEU A 34 24.48 -11.91 23.67
CA LEU A 34 23.68 -11.22 24.68
C LEU A 34 22.69 -12.23 25.29
N THR A 35 22.93 -12.62 26.53
CA THR A 35 22.31 -13.76 27.24
C THR A 35 20.89 -13.46 27.75
N HIS A 36 20.03 -12.93 26.88
CA HIS A 36 18.62 -12.69 27.20
C HIS A 36 17.79 -13.98 27.09
N SER A 37 17.36 -14.51 28.23
CA SER A 37 16.48 -15.68 28.34
C SER A 37 15.19 -15.52 27.50
N PRO A 38 14.77 -16.55 26.74
CA PRO A 38 13.57 -16.46 25.90
C PRO A 38 12.29 -16.47 26.74
N ILE A 39 11.48 -15.41 26.60
CA ILE A 39 10.32 -15.12 27.46
C ILE A 39 9.21 -16.18 27.32
N SER A 40 8.43 -16.32 28.40
CA SER A 40 7.29 -17.25 28.43
C SER A 40 6.13 -16.80 27.53
N PRO A 41 5.23 -17.70 27.11
CA PRO A 41 4.07 -17.33 26.32
C PRO A 41 3.10 -16.36 27.03
N GLY A 42 2.98 -16.43 28.36
CA GLY A 42 2.15 -15.51 29.14
C GLY A 42 2.69 -14.07 29.07
N GLN A 43 3.95 -13.89 29.46
CA GLN A 43 4.67 -12.61 29.34
C GLN A 43 4.61 -12.07 27.89
N GLY A 44 4.83 -12.92 26.88
CA GLY A 44 4.75 -12.50 25.48
C GLY A 44 3.36 -12.03 25.04
N ALA A 45 2.28 -12.55 25.64
CA ALA A 45 0.92 -12.07 25.38
C ALA A 45 0.61 -10.76 26.13
N GLU A 46 1.12 -10.61 27.36
CA GLU A 46 0.99 -9.38 28.17
C GLU A 46 1.73 -8.20 27.54
N GLU A 47 2.97 -8.40 27.09
CA GLU A 47 3.77 -7.41 26.35
C GLU A 47 3.08 -7.02 25.03
N LEU A 48 2.57 -7.99 24.25
CA LEU A 48 1.83 -7.72 23.00
C LEU A 48 0.56 -6.90 23.28
N SER A 49 -0.17 -7.21 24.35
CA SER A 49 -1.35 -6.46 24.81
C SER A 49 -0.99 -5.03 25.26
N ARG A 50 0.15 -4.86 25.96
CA ARG A 50 0.67 -3.53 26.33
C ARG A 50 1.02 -2.71 25.09
N GLY A 51 1.60 -3.33 24.08
CA GLY A 51 1.91 -2.70 22.79
C GLY A 51 0.66 -2.20 22.07
N PHE A 52 -0.38 -3.04 21.96
CA PHE A 52 -1.65 -2.63 21.37
C PHE A 52 -2.34 -1.49 22.16
N LYS A 53 -2.27 -1.51 23.50
CA LYS A 53 -2.77 -0.41 24.32
C LYS A 53 -1.98 0.88 24.07
N ALA A 54 -0.65 0.83 24.10
CA ALA A 54 0.19 1.99 23.82
C ALA A 54 -0.06 2.56 22.41
N GLN A 55 -0.28 1.71 21.40
CA GLN A 55 -0.66 2.16 20.06
C GLN A 55 -2.02 2.87 20.05
N ALA A 56 -3.03 2.37 20.77
CA ALA A 56 -4.33 3.03 20.91
C ALA A 56 -4.24 4.37 21.67
N ASP A 57 -3.35 4.45 22.67
CA ASP A 57 -3.03 5.68 23.41
C ASP A 57 -2.17 6.69 22.60
N GLY A 58 -1.79 6.37 21.34
CA GLY A 58 -0.90 7.20 20.52
C GLY A 58 0.58 7.17 20.92
N ARG A 59 0.96 6.32 21.88
CA ARG A 59 2.34 6.13 22.39
C ARG A 59 3.12 5.15 21.50
N PHE A 60 3.38 5.56 20.26
CA PHE A 60 4.02 4.74 19.22
C PHE A 60 5.40 4.16 19.63
N GLY A 61 6.18 4.87 20.48
CA GLY A 61 7.49 4.41 20.95
C GLY A 61 7.37 3.18 21.85
N ASP A 62 6.59 3.30 22.92
CA ASP A 62 6.28 2.25 23.89
C ASP A 62 5.64 1.05 23.18
N ALA A 63 4.78 1.29 22.18
CA ALA A 63 4.19 0.26 21.35
C ALA A 63 5.26 -0.54 20.59
N LEU A 64 6.19 0.14 19.92
CA LEU A 64 7.28 -0.51 19.20
C LEU A 64 8.21 -1.31 20.14
N ALA A 65 8.58 -0.75 21.29
CA ALA A 65 9.39 -1.45 22.28
C ALA A 65 8.70 -2.73 22.79
N SER A 66 7.40 -2.64 23.11
CA SER A 66 6.56 -3.77 23.52
C SER A 66 6.46 -4.84 22.42
N TYR A 67 6.30 -4.45 21.15
CA TYR A 67 6.30 -5.42 20.04
C TYR A 67 7.68 -6.06 19.84
N ARG A 68 8.78 -5.30 20.03
CA ARG A 68 10.15 -5.82 19.89
C ARG A 68 10.56 -6.79 21.00
N SER A 69 10.10 -6.59 22.25
CA SER A 69 10.36 -7.53 23.34
C SER A 69 9.80 -8.93 23.03
N VAL A 70 8.59 -8.99 22.46
CA VAL A 70 7.88 -10.23 22.09
C VAL A 70 8.58 -11.04 20.98
N ARG A 71 9.47 -10.43 20.18
CA ARG A 71 10.33 -11.16 19.22
C ARG A 71 11.16 -12.27 19.89
N ARG A 72 11.40 -12.17 21.21
CA ARG A 72 12.17 -13.12 22.05
C ARG A 72 11.30 -14.25 22.63
N ALA A 73 9.99 -14.28 22.35
CA ALA A 73 9.07 -15.30 22.84
C ALA A 73 9.30 -16.68 22.20
N ARG A 74 9.13 -17.76 22.98
CA ARG A 74 9.27 -19.14 22.48
C ARG A 74 8.22 -19.54 21.45
N SER A 75 7.06 -18.87 21.42
CA SER A 75 5.95 -19.18 20.51
C SER A 75 6.18 -18.58 19.11
N PRO A 76 6.10 -19.36 18.02
CA PRO A 76 6.09 -18.82 16.65
C PRO A 76 4.94 -17.84 16.42
N LEU A 77 3.73 -18.14 16.92
CA LEU A 77 2.55 -17.26 16.82
C LEU A 77 2.81 -15.89 17.42
N LEU A 78 3.32 -15.83 18.66
CA LEU A 78 3.55 -14.54 19.33
C LEU A 78 4.61 -13.71 18.60
N ARG A 79 5.66 -14.35 18.06
CA ARG A 79 6.67 -13.68 17.23
C ARG A 79 6.08 -13.18 15.91
N ALA A 80 5.26 -13.98 15.23
CA ALA A 80 4.60 -13.56 13.98
C ALA A 80 3.63 -12.38 14.20
N LEU A 81 2.81 -12.42 15.26
CA LEU A 81 1.93 -11.32 15.66
C LEU A 81 2.71 -10.06 16.05
N SER A 82 3.82 -10.21 16.77
CA SER A 82 4.76 -9.13 17.10
C SER A 82 5.31 -8.43 15.85
N TYR A 83 5.81 -9.21 14.89
CA TYR A 83 6.34 -8.69 13.63
C TYR A 83 5.25 -8.06 12.73
N ASN A 84 4.03 -8.61 12.72
CA ASN A 84 2.90 -7.99 12.03
C ASN A 84 2.52 -6.66 12.68
N ALA A 85 2.33 -6.63 14.01
CA ALA A 85 1.99 -5.41 14.75
C ALA A 85 3.05 -4.31 14.60
N GLU A 86 4.34 -4.65 14.68
CA GLU A 86 5.45 -3.72 14.38
C GLU A 86 5.40 -3.19 12.94
N GLY A 87 5.21 -4.07 11.95
CA GLY A 87 5.13 -3.66 10.55
C GLY A 87 3.97 -2.70 10.28
N LEU A 88 2.78 -3.02 10.80
CA LEU A 88 1.59 -2.18 10.65
C LEU A 88 1.66 -0.88 11.44
N LEU A 89 2.28 -0.89 12.63
CA LEU A 89 2.61 0.32 13.37
C LEU A 89 3.51 1.24 12.53
N LEU A 90 4.58 0.70 11.92
CA LEU A 90 5.50 1.46 11.08
C LEU A 90 4.87 1.96 9.78
N LEU A 91 3.91 1.23 9.19
CA LEU A 91 3.12 1.68 8.04
C LEU A 91 2.17 2.84 8.38
N LYS A 92 1.71 2.95 9.64
CA LYS A 92 0.71 3.93 10.10
C LYS A 92 1.29 5.08 10.94
N ALA A 93 2.52 4.95 11.44
CA ALA A 93 3.14 5.93 12.29
C ALA A 93 3.31 7.30 11.59
N PRO A 94 3.37 8.42 12.34
CA PRO A 94 3.74 9.72 11.80
C PRO A 94 5.14 9.77 11.19
N LEU A 95 5.41 10.73 10.30
CA LEU A 95 6.76 10.91 9.71
C LEU A 95 7.83 11.14 10.77
N ARG A 96 7.52 11.98 11.77
CA ARG A 96 8.41 12.32 12.90
C ARG A 96 8.76 11.12 13.79
N PHE A 97 8.05 9.99 13.66
CA PHE A 97 8.33 8.79 14.45
C PHE A 97 9.77 8.29 14.26
N VAL A 98 10.27 8.26 13.02
CA VAL A 98 11.64 7.77 12.74
C VAL A 98 12.70 8.68 13.38
N SER A 99 12.42 9.97 13.49
CA SER A 99 13.27 10.91 14.22
C SER A 99 13.18 10.70 15.74
N ALA A 100 12.00 10.40 16.28
CA ALA A 100 11.79 10.10 17.70
C ALA A 100 12.46 8.80 18.17
N LEU A 101 12.63 7.80 17.29
CA LEU A 101 13.34 6.55 17.60
C LEU A 101 14.83 6.73 17.95
N ARG A 102 15.41 7.91 17.69
CA ARG A 102 16.76 8.26 18.16
C ARG A 102 16.84 8.59 19.66
N GLY A 103 15.71 8.83 20.33
CA GLY A 103 15.65 9.39 21.69
C GLY A 103 15.23 8.43 22.81
N VAL A 104 14.92 7.15 22.50
CA VAL A 104 14.37 6.19 23.47
C VAL A 104 15.30 4.96 23.55
N PRO A 105 16.12 4.81 24.61
CA PRO A 105 17.15 3.76 24.68
C PRO A 105 16.65 2.34 24.44
N GLU A 106 15.43 2.02 24.91
CA GLU A 106 14.84 0.69 24.79
C GLU A 106 14.11 0.44 23.46
N ALA A 107 13.84 1.49 22.67
CA ALA A 107 13.35 1.37 21.30
C ALA A 107 14.48 1.46 20.25
N ALA A 108 15.68 1.88 20.66
CA ALA A 108 16.83 2.20 19.82
C ALA A 108 17.56 0.99 19.18
N GLU A 109 16.87 -0.15 18.94
CA GLU A 109 17.27 -1.18 17.95
C GLU A 109 17.17 -0.64 16.49
N ILE A 110 17.60 0.61 16.26
CA ILE A 110 17.85 1.24 14.95
C ILE A 110 19.11 2.10 15.12
N LEU A 111 20.26 1.42 15.21
CA LEU A 111 21.56 2.08 15.12
C LEU A 111 21.70 2.74 13.74
N THR A 112 22.27 3.94 13.69
CA THR A 112 22.50 4.66 12.43
C THR A 112 23.99 4.83 12.21
N GLU A 113 24.52 4.20 11.18
CA GLU A 113 25.95 4.22 10.87
C GLU A 113 26.19 4.59 9.39
N PRO A 114 27.35 5.20 9.04
CA PRO A 114 27.76 5.28 7.64
C PRO A 114 27.96 3.86 7.10
N PHE A 115 27.52 3.63 5.86
CA PHE A 115 27.83 2.39 5.16
C PHE A 115 29.04 2.63 4.27
N GLU A 116 30.09 1.83 4.48
CA GLU A 116 31.38 1.94 3.79
C GLU A 116 31.61 0.74 2.88
N VAL A 117 32.50 0.87 1.90
CA VAL A 117 32.90 -0.24 1.03
C VAL A 117 33.58 -1.32 1.87
N GLY A 118 33.19 -2.58 1.67
CA GLY A 118 33.61 -3.72 2.48
C GLY A 118 32.69 -4.04 3.67
N LYS A 119 31.73 -3.18 4.02
CA LYS A 119 30.77 -3.45 5.10
C LYS A 119 29.84 -4.63 4.74
N MET A 120 29.67 -5.56 5.69
CA MET A 120 28.74 -6.69 5.56
C MET A 120 27.31 -6.26 5.88
N VAL A 121 26.37 -6.58 4.98
CA VAL A 121 24.99 -6.09 5.00
C VAL A 121 23.96 -7.16 4.62
N LEU A 122 22.71 -6.89 5.00
CA LEU A 122 21.50 -7.52 4.52
C LEU A 122 20.78 -6.55 3.56
N ALA A 123 20.52 -7.00 2.34
CA ALA A 123 19.88 -6.21 1.29
C ALA A 123 18.81 -7.04 0.56
N PRO A 124 17.81 -6.41 -0.08
CA PRO A 124 16.78 -7.13 -0.83
C PRO A 124 17.30 -7.61 -2.20
N TYR A 125 17.07 -8.87 -2.53
CA TYR A 125 17.36 -9.44 -3.84
C TYR A 125 16.18 -9.23 -4.80
N LEU A 126 16.46 -8.94 -6.08
CA LEU A 126 15.44 -8.48 -7.05
C LEU A 126 14.40 -9.55 -7.37
N GLU A 127 14.84 -10.80 -7.59
CA GLU A 127 13.96 -11.82 -8.17
C GLU A 127 12.82 -12.22 -7.22
N ASP A 128 13.10 -12.49 -5.94
CA ASP A 128 12.14 -12.99 -4.95
C ASP A 128 11.73 -11.91 -3.89
N GLY A 129 12.58 -10.90 -3.69
CA GLY A 129 12.46 -9.87 -2.66
C GLY A 129 12.96 -10.27 -1.28
N GLY A 130 13.59 -11.44 -1.14
CA GLY A 130 14.19 -11.91 0.10
C GLY A 130 15.38 -11.05 0.50
N GLU A 131 15.77 -11.13 1.77
CA GLU A 131 16.89 -10.36 2.29
C GLU A 131 18.08 -11.28 2.53
N TYR A 132 19.16 -11.02 1.82
CA TYR A 132 20.32 -11.91 1.73
C TYR A 132 21.60 -11.21 2.19
N GLY A 133 22.58 -12.02 2.57
CA GLY A 133 23.90 -11.56 2.97
C GLY A 133 24.74 -11.11 1.78
N GLY A 134 25.33 -9.93 1.90
CA GLY A 134 26.27 -9.40 0.92
C GLY A 134 27.25 -8.40 1.51
N THR A 135 28.12 -7.88 0.66
CA THR A 135 29.14 -6.87 0.97
C THR A 135 28.88 -5.62 0.14
N VAL A 136 28.97 -4.44 0.76
CA VAL A 136 28.91 -3.17 0.02
C VAL A 136 30.15 -3.04 -0.85
N ALA A 137 29.96 -3.02 -2.18
CA ALA A 137 31.02 -2.88 -3.17
C ALA A 137 31.24 -1.43 -3.62
N ALA A 138 30.19 -0.61 -3.61
CA ALA A 138 30.24 0.83 -3.87
C ALA A 138 29.06 1.53 -3.18
N VAL A 139 29.22 2.83 -2.87
CA VAL A 139 28.15 3.70 -2.37
C VAL A 139 28.09 4.93 -3.27
N ASP A 140 26.90 5.24 -3.76
CA ASP A 140 26.59 6.46 -4.51
C ASP A 140 25.77 7.39 -3.62
N HIS A 141 26.41 8.45 -3.18
CA HIS A 141 25.85 9.44 -2.26
C HIS A 141 24.85 10.37 -2.95
N ASP A 142 25.01 10.64 -4.24
CA ASP A 142 24.21 11.62 -4.99
C ASP A 142 22.83 11.06 -5.36
N VAL A 143 22.73 9.75 -5.64
CA VAL A 143 21.45 9.08 -5.95
C VAL A 143 20.91 8.20 -4.82
N SER A 144 21.57 8.20 -3.65
CA SER A 144 21.23 7.43 -2.45
C SER A 144 21.13 5.91 -2.69
N GLN A 145 22.12 5.33 -3.37
CA GLN A 145 22.18 3.89 -3.67
C GLN A 145 23.50 3.27 -3.23
N CYS A 146 23.52 1.95 -3.10
CA CYS A 146 24.76 1.19 -3.00
C CYS A 146 24.72 -0.02 -3.93
N THR A 147 25.89 -0.44 -4.37
CA THR A 147 26.09 -1.68 -5.10
C THR A 147 26.47 -2.76 -4.10
N VAL A 148 25.66 -3.81 -3.99
CA VAL A 148 25.92 -4.97 -3.12
C VAL A 148 26.46 -6.11 -3.97
N LYS A 149 27.49 -6.81 -3.46
CA LYS A 149 27.94 -8.12 -3.95
C LYS A 149 27.41 -9.20 -3.02
N TRP A 150 26.72 -10.20 -3.56
CA TRP A 150 26.12 -11.26 -2.76
C TRP A 150 27.13 -12.35 -2.36
N ALA A 151 26.82 -13.10 -1.30
CA ALA A 151 27.66 -14.15 -0.75
C ALA A 151 27.43 -15.56 -1.37
N ASP A 152 26.70 -15.63 -2.48
CA ASP A 152 26.27 -16.88 -3.16
C ASP A 152 27.34 -17.52 -4.06
N GLY A 153 28.42 -16.78 -4.36
CA GLY A 153 29.48 -17.20 -5.29
C GLY A 153 29.37 -16.58 -6.69
N GLY A 154 28.34 -15.78 -6.96
CA GLY A 154 28.24 -14.95 -8.15
C GLY A 154 29.27 -13.81 -8.13
N ASN A 155 29.65 -13.35 -9.33
CA ASN A 155 30.30 -12.04 -9.50
C ASN A 155 29.26 -10.94 -9.77
N GLU A 156 28.00 -11.18 -9.41
CA GLU A 156 26.89 -10.29 -9.73
C GLU A 156 26.76 -9.19 -8.68
N HIS A 157 26.72 -7.96 -9.18
CA HIS A 157 26.67 -6.73 -8.41
C HIS A 157 25.31 -6.08 -8.65
N THR A 158 24.47 -6.00 -7.62
CA THR A 158 23.12 -5.42 -7.70
C THR A 158 23.10 -4.03 -7.08
N VAL A 159 22.54 -3.05 -7.79
CA VAL A 159 22.34 -1.69 -7.25
C VAL A 159 21.01 -1.63 -6.51
N VAL A 160 21.04 -1.26 -5.23
CA VAL A 160 19.86 -1.18 -4.35
C VAL A 160 19.77 0.19 -3.66
N PRO A 161 18.58 0.64 -3.22
CA PRO A 161 18.44 1.88 -2.45
C PRO A 161 19.13 1.77 -1.09
N LEU A 162 19.87 2.80 -0.65
CA LEU A 162 20.48 2.81 0.69
C LEU A 162 19.45 2.67 1.82
N ALA A 163 18.22 3.16 1.59
CA ALA A 163 17.10 3.03 2.52
C ALA A 163 16.61 1.58 2.70
N SER A 164 16.94 0.67 1.78
CA SER A 164 16.56 -0.75 1.82
C SER A 164 17.52 -1.61 2.65
N VAL A 165 18.78 -1.18 2.76
CA VAL A 165 19.87 -1.99 3.30
C VAL A 165 19.99 -1.80 4.82
N SER A 166 20.28 -2.88 5.53
CA SER A 166 20.62 -2.87 6.96
C SER A 166 21.81 -3.78 7.25
N THR A 167 22.50 -3.62 8.37
CA THR A 167 23.51 -4.59 8.80
C THR A 167 22.87 -5.81 9.48
N TYR A 168 23.67 -6.82 9.81
CA TYR A 168 23.24 -7.98 10.61
C TYR A 168 22.76 -7.60 12.03
N GLU A 169 23.28 -6.51 12.57
CA GLU A 169 22.85 -5.87 13.82
C GLU A 169 21.55 -5.05 13.66
N LYS A 170 21.01 -5.00 12.43
CA LYS A 170 19.84 -4.22 12.00
C LYS A 170 20.05 -2.69 11.99
N SER A 171 21.29 -2.23 12.06
CA SER A 171 21.62 -0.82 11.80
C SER A 171 21.18 -0.41 10.41
N ILE A 172 20.83 0.86 10.22
CA ILE A 172 20.47 1.45 8.93
C ILE A 172 21.50 2.49 8.49
N CYS A 173 21.56 2.76 7.19
CA CYS A 173 22.43 3.80 6.65
C CYS A 173 22.00 5.17 7.17
N SER A 174 22.92 5.89 7.81
CA SER A 174 22.71 7.27 8.27
C SER A 174 22.31 8.22 7.13
N LEU A 175 22.91 8.06 5.95
CA LEU A 175 22.63 8.84 4.74
C LEU A 175 21.22 8.55 4.18
N GLY A 176 20.85 7.28 4.05
CA GLY A 176 19.51 6.88 3.60
C GLY A 176 18.41 7.43 4.53
N LEU A 177 18.70 7.52 5.84
CA LEU A 177 17.80 8.14 6.81
C LEU A 177 17.72 9.67 6.70
N SER A 178 18.82 10.37 6.37
CA SER A 178 18.77 11.82 6.13
C SER A 178 18.05 12.18 4.83
N GLU A 179 18.16 11.33 3.80
CA GLU A 179 17.58 11.57 2.48
C GLU A 179 16.10 11.16 2.40
N SER A 180 15.69 10.04 3.02
CA SER A 180 14.28 9.59 3.00
C SER A 180 13.89 8.77 4.24
N GLN A 181 13.44 9.45 5.31
CA GLN A 181 12.84 8.80 6.48
C GLN A 181 11.59 7.96 6.11
N ILE A 182 10.86 8.36 5.06
CA ILE A 182 9.65 7.66 4.57
C ILE A 182 10.02 6.30 3.99
N GLU A 183 11.02 6.26 3.11
CA GLU A 183 11.46 5.04 2.43
C GLU A 183 12.09 4.05 3.42
N VAL A 184 13.00 4.52 4.28
CA VAL A 184 13.60 3.71 5.36
C VAL A 184 12.51 3.04 6.22
N ARG A 185 11.51 3.81 6.66
CA ARG A 185 10.41 3.28 7.48
C ARG A 185 9.58 2.23 6.73
N ALA A 186 9.33 2.44 5.44
CA ALA A 186 8.61 1.48 4.60
C ALA A 186 9.39 0.17 4.43
N TRP A 187 10.72 0.24 4.23
CA TRP A 187 11.58 -0.95 4.19
C TRP A 187 11.63 -1.72 5.52
N ILE A 188 11.72 -1.03 6.67
CA ILE A 188 11.68 -1.69 7.98
C ILE A 188 10.31 -2.35 8.21
N ALA A 189 9.21 -1.70 7.81
CA ALA A 189 7.86 -2.26 7.89
C ALA A 189 7.70 -3.52 7.02
N ARG A 190 8.18 -3.47 5.77
CA ARG A 190 8.24 -4.59 4.83
C ARG A 190 9.03 -5.77 5.40
N ARG A 191 10.22 -5.49 5.96
CA ARG A 191 11.09 -6.48 6.63
C ARG A 191 10.37 -7.16 7.79
N ALA A 192 9.69 -6.41 8.65
CA ALA A 192 8.88 -6.96 9.73
C ALA A 192 7.76 -7.87 9.18
N LEU A 193 7.02 -7.43 8.16
CA LEU A 193 5.91 -8.21 7.58
C LEU A 193 6.36 -9.48 6.84
N ARG A 194 7.49 -9.45 6.11
CA ARG A 194 8.10 -10.68 5.54
C ARG A 194 8.56 -11.64 6.63
N ASN A 195 9.10 -11.16 7.75
CA ASN A 195 9.45 -12.01 8.90
C ASN A 195 8.21 -12.65 9.56
N ALA A 196 7.09 -11.92 9.67
CA ALA A 196 5.83 -12.48 10.16
C ALA A 196 5.31 -13.61 9.24
N VAL A 197 5.30 -13.36 7.92
CA VAL A 197 4.94 -14.37 6.90
C VAL A 197 5.84 -15.59 6.96
N SER A 198 7.16 -15.44 7.15
CA SER A 198 8.10 -16.57 7.22
C SER A 198 7.84 -17.43 8.45
N LEU A 199 7.79 -16.82 9.64
CA LEU A 199 7.60 -17.52 10.92
C LEU A 199 6.24 -18.24 11.01
N TRP A 200 5.24 -17.77 10.26
CA TRP A 200 3.93 -18.39 10.20
C TRP A 200 3.77 -19.41 9.06
N GLY A 201 4.46 -19.20 7.93
CA GLY A 201 4.51 -20.15 6.81
C GLY A 201 5.01 -21.53 7.25
N GLU A 202 6.07 -21.57 8.06
CA GLU A 202 6.61 -22.79 8.66
C GLU A 202 5.55 -23.59 9.48
N GLN A 203 4.59 -22.91 10.11
CA GLN A 203 3.50 -23.54 10.86
C GLN A 203 2.36 -24.00 9.95
N GLY A 204 1.97 -23.19 8.95
CA GLY A 204 0.96 -23.55 7.96
C GLY A 204 1.38 -24.75 7.09
N GLU A 205 2.65 -24.82 6.70
CA GLU A 205 3.23 -25.96 5.97
C GLU A 205 3.34 -27.22 6.85
N SER A 206 3.46 -27.06 8.17
CA SER A 206 3.38 -28.17 9.14
C SER A 206 1.96 -28.71 9.35
N GLY A 207 0.94 -28.14 8.70
CA GLY A 207 -0.44 -28.61 8.74
C GLY A 207 -1.18 -28.40 10.07
N THR A 208 -0.65 -27.57 10.97
CA THR A 208 -1.23 -27.40 12.31
C THR A 208 -2.43 -26.45 12.32
N ALA A 209 -3.61 -27.04 12.16
CA ALA A 209 -4.96 -26.46 12.24
C ALA A 209 -5.42 -25.58 11.06
N HIS A 210 -6.75 -25.47 10.93
CA HIS A 210 -7.44 -24.71 9.87
C HIS A 210 -7.19 -23.20 9.97
N ASP A 211 -7.18 -22.66 11.19
CA ASP A 211 -6.92 -21.25 11.49
C ASP A 211 -5.57 -20.78 10.92
N ALA A 212 -4.55 -21.63 10.89
CA ALA A 212 -3.21 -21.26 10.43
C ALA A 212 -3.17 -20.80 8.97
N PHE A 213 -3.93 -21.43 8.07
CA PHE A 213 -4.06 -20.98 6.68
C PHE A 213 -4.79 -19.64 6.57
N VAL A 214 -5.77 -19.43 7.44
CA VAL A 214 -6.63 -18.25 7.48
C VAL A 214 -5.88 -17.04 8.04
N ASP A 215 -5.06 -17.22 9.07
CA ASP A 215 -4.11 -16.22 9.56
C ASP A 215 -3.01 -15.93 8.52
N LEU A 216 -2.52 -16.96 7.81
CA LEU A 216 -1.51 -16.79 6.75
C LEU A 216 -2.02 -15.92 5.59
N VAL A 217 -3.32 -16.01 5.24
CA VAL A 217 -3.94 -15.08 4.27
C VAL A 217 -3.77 -13.63 4.71
N GLY A 218 -4.03 -13.33 5.97
CA GLY A 218 -3.94 -11.97 6.49
C GLY A 218 -2.52 -11.43 6.49
N LEU A 219 -1.56 -12.21 6.98
CA LEU A 219 -0.13 -11.85 6.94
C LEU A 219 0.36 -11.60 5.51
N LEU A 220 -0.09 -12.40 4.54
CA LEU A 220 0.26 -12.24 3.12
C LEU A 220 -0.41 -11.03 2.46
N CYS A 221 -1.62 -10.64 2.87
CA CYS A 221 -2.25 -9.40 2.44
C CYS A 221 -1.48 -8.18 2.98
N ASP A 222 -1.13 -8.17 4.27
CA ASP A 222 -0.35 -7.09 4.89
C ASP A 222 1.05 -6.96 4.28
N ALA A 223 1.73 -8.08 4.02
CA ALA A 223 3.00 -8.10 3.30
C ALA A 223 2.84 -7.53 1.87
N ALA A 224 1.78 -7.88 1.14
CA ALA A 224 1.53 -7.32 -0.18
C ALA A 224 1.29 -5.80 -0.16
N ILE A 225 0.61 -5.28 0.87
CA ILE A 225 0.44 -3.82 1.06
C ILE A 225 1.79 -3.15 1.31
N ALA A 226 2.66 -3.74 2.13
CA ALA A 226 3.99 -3.20 2.39
C ALA A 226 4.89 -3.20 1.16
N GLU A 227 4.91 -4.28 0.39
CA GLU A 227 5.65 -4.40 -0.88
C GLU A 227 5.17 -3.35 -1.89
N ALA A 228 3.85 -3.18 -2.05
CA ALA A 228 3.27 -2.18 -2.95
C ALA A 228 3.53 -0.74 -2.48
N ARG A 229 3.48 -0.46 -1.17
CA ARG A 229 3.86 0.84 -0.61
C ARG A 229 5.34 1.16 -0.84
N VAL A 230 6.24 0.21 -0.59
CA VAL A 230 7.68 0.36 -0.86
C VAL A 230 7.93 0.60 -2.35
N ALA A 231 7.26 -0.13 -3.24
CA ALA A 231 7.33 0.04 -4.70
C ALA A 231 6.91 1.46 -5.15
N VAL A 232 5.89 2.04 -4.52
CA VAL A 232 5.40 3.40 -4.85
C VAL A 232 6.27 4.50 -4.23
N ILE A 233 6.87 4.28 -3.06
CA ILE A 233 7.77 5.24 -2.41
C ILE A 233 9.15 5.25 -3.06
N SER A 234 9.66 4.06 -3.41
CA SER A 234 10.94 3.86 -4.10
C SER A 234 10.66 3.54 -5.56
N GLU A 235 10.51 4.57 -6.41
CA GLU A 235 10.17 4.38 -7.84
C GLU A 235 11.16 3.45 -8.58
N LYS A 236 12.40 3.37 -8.10
CA LYS A 236 13.45 2.46 -8.59
C LYS A 236 13.13 0.97 -8.37
N TRP A 237 12.22 0.66 -7.45
CA TRP A 237 11.72 -0.68 -7.09
C TRP A 237 10.26 -0.91 -7.56
N LEU A 238 9.70 0.00 -8.36
CA LEU A 238 8.27 0.03 -8.67
C LEU A 238 7.78 -1.22 -9.41
N ALA A 239 8.53 -1.73 -10.39
CA ALA A 239 8.14 -2.93 -11.13
C ALA A 239 8.22 -4.18 -10.24
N ASP A 240 9.38 -4.39 -9.60
CA ASP A 240 9.67 -5.57 -8.80
C ASP A 240 8.76 -5.65 -7.57
N GLY A 241 8.66 -4.59 -6.76
CA GLY A 241 7.81 -4.59 -5.57
C GLY A 241 6.32 -4.79 -5.85
N LEU A 242 5.80 -4.29 -6.98
CA LEU A 242 4.42 -4.61 -7.41
C LEU A 242 4.29 -6.09 -7.85
N GLY A 243 5.33 -6.65 -8.47
CA GLY A 243 5.43 -8.09 -8.76
C GLY A 243 5.50 -8.94 -7.47
N HIS A 244 6.25 -8.50 -6.46
CA HIS A 244 6.40 -9.15 -5.16
C HIS A 244 5.07 -9.14 -4.41
N ALA A 245 4.37 -7.99 -4.38
CA ALA A 245 3.00 -7.87 -3.88
C ALA A 245 2.03 -8.83 -4.58
N ARG A 246 2.09 -8.93 -5.92
CA ARG A 246 1.27 -9.86 -6.71
C ARG A 246 1.51 -11.32 -6.34
N ARG A 247 2.76 -11.70 -6.05
CA ARG A 247 3.10 -13.06 -5.59
C ARG A 247 2.59 -13.35 -4.18
N HIS A 248 2.66 -12.40 -3.24
CA HIS A 248 2.07 -12.59 -1.91
C HIS A 248 0.54 -12.72 -1.98
N LEU A 249 -0.16 -11.93 -2.79
CA LEU A 249 -1.61 -12.09 -2.99
C LEU A 249 -1.98 -13.42 -3.68
N GLN A 250 -1.13 -13.94 -4.58
CA GLN A 250 -1.33 -15.27 -5.16
C GLN A 250 -1.10 -16.39 -4.13
N ARG A 251 -0.11 -16.25 -3.23
CA ARG A 251 0.07 -17.16 -2.08
C ARG A 251 -1.10 -17.08 -1.10
N ALA A 252 -1.64 -15.88 -0.85
CA ALA A 252 -2.81 -15.68 0.01
C ALA A 252 -4.03 -16.39 -0.58
N ARG A 253 -4.28 -16.23 -1.89
CA ARG A 253 -5.32 -16.97 -2.61
C ARG A 253 -5.14 -18.50 -2.47
N TRP A 254 -3.93 -19.01 -2.67
CA TRP A 254 -3.63 -20.44 -2.53
C TRP A 254 -3.85 -20.96 -1.11
N ALA A 255 -3.54 -20.17 -0.08
CA ALA A 255 -3.82 -20.52 1.32
C ALA A 255 -5.33 -20.54 1.60
N ALA A 256 -6.07 -19.52 1.14
CA ALA A 256 -7.53 -19.44 1.29
C ALA A 256 -8.25 -20.60 0.58
N GLU A 257 -7.80 -21.00 -0.62
CA GLU A 257 -8.35 -22.14 -1.37
C GLU A 257 -8.05 -23.51 -0.76
N ARG A 258 -7.11 -23.60 0.18
CA ARG A 258 -6.71 -24.83 0.88
C ARG A 258 -7.23 -24.91 2.32
N ALA A 259 -7.81 -23.84 2.85
CA ALA A 259 -8.52 -23.88 4.11
C ALA A 259 -9.73 -24.82 4.00
N TYR A 260 -9.88 -25.77 4.94
CA TYR A 260 -10.96 -26.77 4.95
C TYR A 260 -12.35 -26.17 4.77
N MET A 261 -12.59 -25.02 5.41
CA MET A 261 -13.67 -24.09 5.04
C MET A 261 -13.05 -22.74 4.65
N PRO A 262 -13.09 -22.34 3.37
CA PRO A 262 -12.61 -21.04 2.92
C PRO A 262 -13.52 -19.91 3.43
N ASP A 263 -12.95 -18.90 4.09
CA ASP A 263 -13.72 -17.76 4.59
C ASP A 263 -14.01 -16.77 3.43
N PRO A 264 -15.29 -16.48 3.10
CA PRO A 264 -15.63 -15.51 2.07
C PRO A 264 -15.12 -14.09 2.39
N ARG A 265 -14.92 -13.76 3.67
CA ARG A 265 -14.31 -12.48 4.09
C ARG A 265 -12.86 -12.41 3.64
N ALA A 266 -12.09 -13.45 3.88
CA ALA A 266 -10.70 -13.56 3.44
C ALA A 266 -10.58 -13.46 1.90
N LEU A 267 -11.47 -14.12 1.17
CA LEU A 267 -11.52 -14.07 -0.29
C LEU A 267 -11.90 -12.67 -0.82
N ALA A 268 -12.86 -11.98 -0.18
CA ALA A 268 -13.19 -10.60 -0.48
C ALA A 268 -11.99 -9.66 -0.28
N VAL A 269 -11.22 -9.82 0.80
CA VAL A 269 -10.00 -9.03 1.07
C VAL A 269 -8.95 -9.25 -0.01
N ILE A 270 -8.65 -10.52 -0.35
CA ILE A 270 -7.72 -10.87 -1.43
C ILE A 270 -8.16 -10.23 -2.77
N CYS A 271 -9.46 -10.29 -3.10
CA CYS A 271 -9.97 -9.72 -4.34
C CYS A 271 -9.90 -8.18 -4.35
N MET A 272 -10.18 -7.49 -3.24
CA MET A 272 -10.01 -6.03 -3.12
C MET A 272 -8.54 -5.61 -3.32
N HIS A 273 -7.59 -6.28 -2.66
CA HIS A 273 -6.16 -5.98 -2.84
C HIS A 273 -5.67 -6.28 -4.27
N ARG A 274 -6.12 -7.39 -4.89
CA ARG A 274 -5.78 -7.70 -6.29
C ARG A 274 -6.36 -6.67 -7.28
N ALA A 275 -7.61 -6.25 -7.09
CA ALA A 275 -8.25 -5.24 -7.95
C ALA A 275 -7.54 -3.89 -7.88
N GLU A 276 -7.11 -3.48 -6.68
CA GLU A 276 -6.34 -2.25 -6.49
C GLU A 276 -4.91 -2.35 -7.03
N LEU A 277 -4.24 -3.49 -6.83
CA LEU A 277 -2.90 -3.71 -7.37
C LEU A 277 -2.90 -3.67 -8.91
N LEU A 278 -3.91 -4.26 -9.55
CA LEU A 278 -4.12 -4.13 -11.00
C LEU A 278 -4.37 -2.69 -11.43
N ARG A 279 -5.14 -1.90 -10.66
CA ARG A 279 -5.37 -0.47 -10.94
C ARG A 279 -4.07 0.34 -10.89
N ILE A 280 -3.20 0.07 -9.92
CA ILE A 280 -1.90 0.75 -9.78
C ILE A 280 -0.96 0.33 -10.91
N THR A 281 -0.73 -0.98 -11.09
CA THR A 281 0.18 -1.52 -12.13
C THR A 281 -0.23 -1.11 -13.55
N ALA A 282 -1.53 -0.99 -13.83
CA ALA A 282 -2.04 -0.54 -15.13
C ALA A 282 -1.57 0.89 -15.50
N ALA A 283 -1.28 1.76 -14.52
CA ALA A 283 -0.69 3.08 -14.79
C ALA A 283 0.83 3.01 -15.06
N VAL A 284 1.54 2.08 -14.39
CA VAL A 284 2.99 1.87 -14.52
C VAL A 284 3.36 1.32 -15.90
N ALA A 285 2.55 0.41 -16.46
CA ALA A 285 2.79 -0.25 -17.75
C ALA A 285 2.69 0.67 -19.00
N SER A 286 2.76 1.99 -18.84
CA SER A 286 2.50 2.98 -19.89
C SER A 286 3.61 3.11 -20.97
N GLY A 287 4.61 2.22 -20.95
CA GLY A 287 5.56 1.99 -22.04
C GLY A 287 5.10 0.95 -23.09
N SER A 288 4.33 -0.07 -22.69
CA SER A 288 3.76 -1.10 -23.58
C SER A 288 2.29 -0.81 -23.92
N ALA A 289 1.56 -1.79 -24.46
CA ALA A 289 0.34 -1.51 -25.22
C ALA A 289 -0.83 -1.02 -24.35
N LYS A 290 -1.62 -0.08 -24.90
CA LYS A 290 -2.84 0.44 -24.25
C LYS A 290 -3.95 -0.61 -24.06
N ALA A 291 -3.82 -1.77 -24.70
CA ALA A 291 -4.71 -2.91 -24.50
C ALA A 291 -4.56 -3.41 -23.06
N ASP A 292 -3.31 -3.66 -22.66
CA ASP A 292 -2.86 -4.23 -21.37
C ASP A 292 -3.45 -3.45 -20.18
N MET A 293 -3.40 -2.12 -20.22
CA MET A 293 -4.02 -1.23 -19.21
C MET A 293 -5.55 -1.38 -19.15
N THR A 294 -6.21 -1.50 -20.32
CA THR A 294 -7.67 -1.63 -20.41
C THR A 294 -8.13 -3.02 -19.94
N GLU A 295 -7.32 -4.05 -20.19
CA GLU A 295 -7.56 -5.42 -19.77
C GLU A 295 -7.33 -5.62 -18.27
N SER A 296 -6.22 -5.09 -17.72
CA SER A 296 -5.95 -5.09 -16.28
C SER A 296 -7.07 -4.42 -15.47
N LEU A 297 -7.60 -3.30 -15.97
CA LEU A 297 -8.75 -2.62 -15.34
C LEU A 297 -10.06 -3.41 -15.48
N ARG A 298 -10.24 -4.21 -16.54
CA ARG A 298 -11.38 -5.13 -16.68
C ARG A 298 -11.27 -6.31 -15.72
N GLU A 299 -10.09 -6.91 -15.54
CA GLU A 299 -9.88 -7.94 -14.50
C GLU A 299 -10.17 -7.34 -13.10
N GLY A 300 -9.74 -6.11 -12.84
CA GLY A 300 -10.07 -5.39 -11.62
C GLY A 300 -11.59 -5.22 -11.38
N LEU A 301 -12.38 -4.95 -12.42
CA LEU A 301 -13.85 -4.91 -12.31
C LEU A 301 -14.46 -6.30 -12.06
N THR A 302 -13.95 -7.36 -12.70
CA THR A 302 -14.37 -8.74 -12.44
C THR A 302 -14.00 -9.20 -11.01
N LEU A 303 -12.92 -8.66 -10.44
CA LEU A 303 -12.57 -8.90 -9.04
C LEU A 303 -13.51 -8.14 -8.08
N HIS A 304 -13.84 -6.88 -8.33
CA HIS A 304 -14.87 -6.16 -7.53
C HIS A 304 -16.24 -6.85 -7.61
N GLN A 305 -16.62 -7.37 -8.78
CA GLN A 305 -17.80 -8.20 -8.93
C GLN A 305 -17.76 -9.42 -7.96
N ARG A 306 -16.64 -10.13 -7.87
CA ARG A 306 -16.46 -11.22 -6.89
C ARG A 306 -16.43 -10.73 -5.44
N VAL A 307 -15.87 -9.55 -5.17
CA VAL A 307 -15.95 -8.93 -3.82
C VAL A 307 -17.42 -8.73 -3.44
N ARG A 308 -18.27 -8.21 -4.34
CA ARG A 308 -19.72 -8.06 -4.10
C ARG A 308 -20.37 -9.38 -3.67
N ASP A 309 -20.09 -10.45 -4.39
CA ASP A 309 -20.77 -11.73 -4.20
C ASP A 309 -20.22 -12.46 -2.95
N HIS A 310 -18.92 -12.33 -2.64
CA HIS A 310 -18.36 -12.75 -1.35
C HIS A 310 -18.93 -11.93 -0.17
N LEU A 311 -19.04 -10.60 -0.30
CA LEU A 311 -19.62 -9.73 0.72
C LEU A 311 -21.07 -10.14 1.04
N ALA A 312 -21.86 -10.51 0.04
CA ALA A 312 -23.26 -10.89 0.19
C ALA A 312 -23.47 -12.19 1.01
N VAL A 313 -22.57 -13.16 0.94
CA VAL A 313 -22.66 -14.42 1.70
C VAL A 313 -21.95 -14.37 3.06
N SER A 314 -21.08 -13.38 3.27
CA SER A 314 -20.24 -13.26 4.45
C SER A 314 -20.89 -12.53 5.64
N LYS A 315 -20.62 -13.00 6.86
CA LYS A 315 -21.02 -12.33 8.11
C LYS A 315 -19.84 -11.58 8.72
N TRP A 316 -19.67 -10.32 8.34
CA TRP A 316 -18.68 -9.41 8.94
C TRP A 316 -19.08 -9.00 10.36
N ARG A 317 -18.09 -8.62 11.18
CA ARG A 317 -18.38 -7.83 12.39
C ARG A 317 -18.81 -6.43 11.95
N ALA A 318 -19.72 -5.80 12.69
CA ALA A 318 -20.38 -4.56 12.24
C ALA A 318 -19.46 -3.33 12.09
N THR A 319 -18.21 -3.41 12.57
CA THR A 319 -17.24 -2.30 12.58
C THR A 319 -15.80 -2.81 12.40
N SER A 320 -15.27 -2.82 11.17
CA SER A 320 -13.91 -3.32 10.90
C SER A 320 -13.28 -2.86 9.58
N ILE A 321 -12.78 -1.61 9.56
CA ILE A 321 -11.56 -1.08 8.90
C ILE A 321 -11.37 0.33 9.49
N GLY A 322 -10.72 0.45 10.65
CA GLY A 322 -10.56 1.75 11.34
C GLY A 322 -11.87 2.54 11.56
N GLY A 323 -13.01 1.83 11.68
CA GLY A 323 -14.36 2.38 11.76
C GLY A 323 -15.25 2.18 10.53
N LEU A 324 -14.70 1.93 9.33
CA LEU A 324 -15.50 1.72 8.12
C LEU A 324 -16.10 0.30 8.01
N PRO A 325 -17.32 0.16 7.46
CA PRO A 325 -17.84 -1.13 6.99
C PRO A 325 -17.10 -1.62 5.72
N PRO A 326 -16.82 -2.93 5.59
CA PRO A 326 -16.20 -3.52 4.38
C PRO A 326 -16.95 -3.25 3.07
N THR A 327 -18.28 -3.11 3.12
CA THR A 327 -19.13 -2.72 1.97
C THR A 327 -18.82 -1.30 1.47
N VAL A 328 -18.50 -0.37 2.37
CA VAL A 328 -18.12 1.02 2.04
C VAL A 328 -16.74 1.04 1.41
N LEU A 329 -15.78 0.28 1.98
CA LEU A 329 -14.44 0.13 1.40
C LEU A 329 -14.53 -0.42 -0.03
N HIS A 330 -15.34 -1.46 -0.25
CA HIS A 330 -15.54 -2.02 -1.57
C HIS A 330 -16.15 -1.00 -2.56
N GLU A 331 -17.21 -0.29 -2.18
CA GLU A 331 -17.85 0.71 -3.06
C GLU A 331 -16.88 1.85 -3.47
N ILE A 332 -16.04 2.34 -2.56
CA ILE A 332 -15.05 3.37 -2.91
C ILE A 332 -13.91 2.82 -3.77
N LEU A 333 -13.41 1.61 -3.52
CA LEU A 333 -12.39 0.97 -4.38
C LEU A 333 -12.93 0.66 -5.79
N TRP A 334 -14.17 0.20 -5.89
CA TRP A 334 -14.83 -0.02 -7.19
C TRP A 334 -14.98 1.33 -7.93
N ALA A 335 -15.38 2.39 -7.24
CA ALA A 335 -15.41 3.75 -7.80
C ALA A 335 -14.04 4.20 -8.35
N LYS A 336 -12.92 3.89 -7.67
CA LYS A 336 -11.56 4.19 -8.16
C LYS A 336 -11.19 3.42 -9.43
N THR A 337 -11.50 2.12 -9.51
CA THR A 337 -11.26 1.32 -10.73
C THR A 337 -12.11 1.82 -11.90
N LEU A 338 -13.36 2.20 -11.66
CA LEU A 338 -14.26 2.81 -12.66
C LEU A 338 -13.76 4.19 -13.13
N ALA A 339 -13.31 5.04 -12.21
CA ALA A 339 -12.75 6.35 -12.52
C ALA A 339 -11.42 6.24 -13.30
N SER A 340 -10.63 5.20 -13.02
CA SER A 340 -9.41 4.85 -13.77
C SER A 340 -9.72 4.41 -15.20
N LEU A 341 -10.74 3.55 -15.38
CA LEU A 341 -11.24 3.17 -16.72
C LEU A 341 -11.84 4.37 -17.46
N ALA A 342 -12.31 5.39 -16.74
CA ALA A 342 -12.78 6.67 -17.26
C ALA A 342 -11.66 7.70 -17.51
N VAL A 343 -10.37 7.36 -17.50
CA VAL A 343 -9.29 8.30 -17.89
C VAL A 343 -9.32 8.55 -19.42
N PRO A 344 -9.07 9.78 -19.92
CA PRO A 344 -8.97 10.04 -21.36
C PRO A 344 -7.84 9.22 -22.03
N LYS A 345 -8.15 8.52 -23.14
CA LYS A 345 -7.20 7.64 -23.88
C LYS A 345 -6.03 8.38 -24.60
N THR A 346 -5.79 9.65 -24.27
CA THR A 346 -5.24 10.69 -25.17
C THR A 346 -3.93 11.33 -24.68
N LEU A 347 -2.87 10.55 -24.41
CA LEU A 347 -1.52 11.09 -24.19
C LEU A 347 -0.41 10.60 -25.15
N SER A 348 -0.55 9.43 -25.80
CA SER A 348 0.55 8.82 -26.58
C SER A 348 0.97 9.55 -27.88
N LYS A 349 0.21 10.54 -28.39
CA LYS A 349 0.51 11.22 -29.66
C LYS A 349 1.20 12.60 -29.54
N ARG A 350 1.29 13.19 -28.33
CA ARG A 350 1.90 14.54 -28.15
C ARG A 350 3.21 14.58 -27.39
N VAL A 351 3.49 13.61 -26.51
CA VAL A 351 4.80 13.53 -25.83
C VAL A 351 5.90 13.13 -26.83
N ARG A 352 5.68 12.04 -27.60
CA ARG A 352 6.64 11.49 -28.57
C ARG A 352 7.19 12.55 -29.55
N ARG A 353 6.30 13.36 -30.15
CA ARG A 353 6.69 14.47 -31.05
C ARG A 353 7.54 15.55 -30.38
N ARG A 354 7.46 15.76 -29.07
CA ARG A 354 8.27 16.79 -28.38
C ARG A 354 9.70 16.29 -28.16
N THR A 355 9.86 15.02 -27.78
CA THR A 355 11.17 14.37 -27.68
C THR A 355 11.86 14.28 -29.05
N GLU A 356 11.12 13.89 -30.10
CA GLU A 356 11.61 13.82 -31.50
C GLU A 356 12.00 15.18 -32.10
N LEU A 357 11.40 16.28 -31.64
CA LEU A 357 11.78 17.64 -32.06
C LEU A 357 12.97 18.20 -31.27
N GLN A 358 13.15 17.81 -30.01
CA GLN A 358 14.32 18.22 -29.24
C GLN A 358 15.59 17.45 -29.64
N SER A 359 15.49 16.15 -29.96
CA SER A 359 16.65 15.37 -30.44
C SER A 359 17.14 15.76 -31.85
N ARG A 360 16.34 16.51 -32.62
CA ARG A 360 16.70 17.00 -33.97
C ARG A 360 17.44 18.34 -33.98
N HIS A 361 17.65 19.01 -32.84
CA HIS A 361 18.42 20.26 -32.76
C HIS A 361 19.74 20.15 -32.00
N SER A 362 20.05 19.00 -31.37
CA SER A 362 21.34 18.74 -30.72
C SER A 362 22.38 18.06 -31.64
N SER A 363 22.23 18.17 -32.97
CA SER A 363 23.09 17.50 -33.95
C SER A 363 24.24 18.40 -34.47
N ARG A 364 25.21 18.72 -33.61
CA ARG A 364 26.56 19.11 -34.04
C ARG A 364 27.58 18.09 -33.54
N ARG A 365 28.14 17.35 -34.51
CA ARG A 365 29.31 16.46 -34.40
C ARG A 365 30.59 17.29 -34.12
N PRO A 366 31.73 16.72 -33.65
CA PRO A 366 32.21 15.40 -34.09
C PRO A 366 32.86 14.44 -33.06
N LEU A 367 32.89 13.17 -33.50
CA LEU A 367 33.95 12.16 -33.33
C LEU A 367 34.69 12.05 -31.98
N PHE A 368 34.50 10.91 -31.30
CA PHE A 368 35.51 9.84 -31.35
C PHE A 368 34.86 8.46 -31.15
N ARG A 369 35.54 7.38 -31.55
CA ARG A 369 35.11 5.99 -31.31
C ARG A 369 35.83 5.42 -30.08
N SER A 370 35.08 4.84 -29.15
CA SER A 370 35.49 3.62 -28.44
C SER A 370 34.28 2.70 -28.27
N ARG A 371 34.50 1.41 -28.02
CA ARG A 371 33.53 0.34 -28.29
C ARG A 371 33.64 -0.80 -27.27
N LYS A 372 32.93 -0.70 -26.15
CA LYS A 372 32.62 -1.82 -25.25
C LYS A 372 31.54 -1.43 -24.23
N GLU A 373 30.28 -1.54 -24.64
CA GLU A 373 29.18 -1.83 -23.71
C GLU A 373 28.61 -3.18 -24.12
N GLN A 374 28.58 -4.13 -23.18
CA GLN A 374 28.10 -5.48 -23.42
C GLN A 374 26.65 -5.59 -22.94
N ASN A 375 25.78 -6.00 -23.86
CA ASN A 375 24.46 -6.60 -23.66
C ASN A 375 24.02 -6.79 -22.20
N MET A 376 23.38 -5.79 -21.60
CA MET A 376 22.36 -6.05 -20.58
C MET A 376 21.10 -6.52 -21.32
N PRO A 377 20.59 -7.74 -21.08
CA PRO A 377 19.34 -8.18 -21.69
C PRO A 377 18.18 -7.36 -21.09
N SER A 378 17.53 -6.55 -21.92
CA SER A 378 16.29 -5.86 -21.55
C SER A 378 15.22 -6.90 -21.25
N ALA A 379 14.97 -7.18 -19.97
CA ALA A 379 13.99 -8.16 -19.53
C ALA A 379 12.60 -7.85 -20.10
N THR A 380 12.20 -8.61 -21.12
CA THR A 380 10.85 -8.59 -21.67
C THR A 380 9.92 -9.18 -20.61
N VAL A 381 9.16 -8.32 -19.93
CA VAL A 381 8.12 -8.74 -19.00
C VAL A 381 7.04 -9.49 -19.79
N GLU A 382 7.14 -10.82 -19.81
CA GLU A 382 6.15 -11.65 -20.49
C GLU A 382 4.79 -11.50 -19.82
N GLY A 383 3.78 -11.16 -20.62
CA GLY A 383 2.40 -10.94 -20.19
C GLY A 383 1.68 -12.24 -19.84
N ALA A 384 2.12 -12.93 -18.77
CA ALA A 384 1.50 -14.17 -18.30
C ALA A 384 0.02 -13.94 -17.97
N VAL A 385 -0.87 -14.62 -18.70
CA VAL A 385 -2.33 -14.45 -18.63
C VAL A 385 -2.88 -15.06 -17.32
N TRP A 386 -3.54 -14.24 -16.49
CA TRP A 386 -3.69 -14.44 -15.02
C TRP A 386 -4.72 -15.48 -14.54
N THR A 387 -4.95 -16.58 -15.26
CA THR A 387 -6.17 -17.40 -15.09
C THR A 387 -5.93 -18.84 -14.61
N LEU A 388 -5.65 -19.00 -13.32
CA LEU A 388 -6.08 -20.21 -12.59
C LEU A 388 -7.52 -19.99 -12.09
N PRO A 389 -8.50 -20.87 -12.37
CA PRO A 389 -9.85 -20.74 -11.84
C PRO A 389 -9.86 -20.86 -10.31
N GLU A 390 -10.78 -20.15 -9.65
CA GLU A 390 -10.94 -20.17 -8.18
C GLU A 390 -11.96 -21.24 -7.81
N LYS A 391 -11.61 -22.16 -6.90
CA LYS A 391 -12.37 -23.40 -6.67
C LYS A 391 -13.73 -23.26 -5.99
N ILE A 392 -14.07 -22.07 -5.48
CA ILE A 392 -15.02 -21.87 -4.38
C ILE A 392 -16.17 -20.90 -4.72
N LEU A 393 -16.15 -20.33 -5.91
CA LEU A 393 -17.31 -19.68 -6.53
C LEU A 393 -17.58 -20.33 -7.89
N PRO A 394 -18.83 -20.26 -8.41
CA PRO A 394 -19.18 -20.83 -9.72
C PRO A 394 -18.32 -20.27 -10.86
N GLU A 395 -18.41 -20.93 -12.01
CA GLU A 395 -17.64 -20.59 -13.21
C GLU A 395 -17.74 -19.12 -13.59
N ARG A 396 -16.73 -18.64 -14.32
CA ARG A 396 -16.65 -17.26 -14.80
C ARG A 396 -17.91 -16.89 -15.59
N GLN A 397 -18.82 -16.15 -14.97
CA GLN A 397 -19.75 -15.31 -15.71
C GLN A 397 -18.93 -14.28 -16.49
N HIS A 398 -18.79 -14.50 -17.80
CA HIS A 398 -17.99 -13.65 -18.69
C HIS A 398 -18.61 -12.26 -18.95
N HIS A 399 -19.76 -11.99 -18.35
CA HIS A 399 -20.45 -10.70 -18.37
C HIS A 399 -20.32 -10.01 -17.01
N ILE A 400 -19.94 -8.73 -17.01
CA ILE A 400 -19.95 -7.93 -15.79
C ILE A 400 -21.42 -7.65 -15.43
N GLU A 401 -21.90 -8.29 -14.37
CA GLU A 401 -23.26 -8.19 -13.81
C GLU A 401 -23.42 -6.96 -12.88
N ASP A 402 -22.84 -5.82 -13.28
CA ASP A 402 -23.05 -4.53 -12.61
C ASP A 402 -24.15 -3.75 -13.34
N PRO A 403 -25.37 -3.61 -12.77
CA PRO A 403 -26.45 -2.85 -13.40
C PRO A 403 -26.06 -1.38 -13.64
N LEU A 404 -25.22 -0.79 -12.78
CA LEU A 404 -24.76 0.58 -12.95
C LEU A 404 -23.85 0.75 -14.18
N LEU A 405 -23.15 -0.31 -14.61
CA LEU A 405 -22.38 -0.32 -15.87
C LEU A 405 -23.23 -0.69 -17.10
N ARG A 406 -24.38 -1.35 -16.90
CA ARG A 406 -25.37 -1.58 -17.97
C ARG A 406 -26.15 -0.30 -18.30
N GLU A 407 -26.45 0.50 -17.27
CA GLU A 407 -27.26 1.73 -17.39
C GLU A 407 -26.43 3.01 -17.56
N SER A 408 -25.15 3.02 -17.16
CA SER A 408 -24.34 4.24 -17.13
C SER A 408 -22.89 4.02 -17.58
N CYS A 409 -22.25 5.08 -18.10
CA CYS A 409 -20.84 5.03 -18.46
C CYS A 409 -19.94 5.08 -17.20
N PRO A 410 -18.72 4.50 -17.19
CA PRO A 410 -17.91 4.33 -15.98
C PRO A 410 -17.67 5.59 -15.13
N ALA A 411 -17.70 6.78 -15.74
CA ALA A 411 -17.60 8.05 -15.02
C ALA A 411 -18.85 8.39 -14.19
N ARG A 412 -20.05 7.97 -14.60
CA ARG A 412 -21.27 8.09 -13.79
C ARG A 412 -21.28 7.04 -12.69
N SER A 413 -20.99 5.79 -13.04
CA SER A 413 -20.94 4.66 -12.10
C SER A 413 -19.96 4.93 -10.95
N ALA A 414 -18.79 5.52 -11.24
CA ALA A 414 -17.82 5.95 -10.22
C ALA A 414 -18.38 7.00 -9.25
N VAL A 415 -19.11 8.00 -9.76
CA VAL A 415 -19.76 9.05 -8.95
C VAL A 415 -20.85 8.46 -8.05
N GLU A 416 -21.67 7.58 -8.61
CA GLU A 416 -22.80 6.94 -7.90
C GLU A 416 -22.32 5.97 -6.81
N ARG A 417 -21.26 5.21 -7.07
CA ARG A 417 -20.63 4.32 -6.07
C ARG A 417 -19.94 5.10 -4.95
N ALA A 418 -19.16 6.13 -5.28
CA ALA A 418 -18.53 7.00 -4.28
C ALA A 418 -19.58 7.71 -3.40
N TRP A 419 -20.71 8.12 -3.97
CA TRP A 419 -21.83 8.69 -3.21
C TRP A 419 -22.54 7.66 -2.32
N ARG A 420 -22.78 6.44 -2.82
CA ARG A 420 -23.35 5.35 -2.01
C ARG A 420 -22.45 5.00 -0.82
N ALA A 421 -21.13 4.95 -1.01
CA ALA A 421 -20.15 4.75 0.05
C ALA A 421 -20.28 5.83 1.15
N LEU A 422 -20.41 7.10 0.77
CA LEU A 422 -20.63 8.22 1.70
C LEU A 422 -21.96 8.10 2.46
N GLN A 423 -23.06 7.79 1.76
CA GLN A 423 -24.38 7.71 2.38
C GLN A 423 -24.51 6.54 3.35
N ALA A 424 -23.93 5.39 3.02
CA ALA A 424 -23.90 4.22 3.90
C ALA A 424 -23.16 4.48 5.23
N VAL A 425 -22.12 5.32 5.22
CA VAL A 425 -21.45 5.79 6.46
C VAL A 425 -22.30 6.81 7.22
N ALA A 426 -23.02 7.68 6.50
CA ALA A 426 -23.92 8.66 7.09
C ALA A 426 -25.26 8.07 7.58
N GLY A 427 -25.43 6.73 7.56
CA GLY A 427 -26.68 6.06 7.94
C GLY A 427 -27.89 6.40 7.05
N GLY A 428 -27.66 6.91 5.84
CA GLY A 428 -28.70 7.37 4.91
C GLY A 428 -28.99 6.37 3.79
N GLU A 429 -30.22 6.38 3.30
CA GLU A 429 -30.63 5.62 2.11
C GLU A 429 -29.90 6.08 0.83
N ALA A 430 -29.88 5.22 -0.19
CA ALA A 430 -29.23 5.44 -1.47
C ALA A 430 -29.95 6.54 -2.29
N GLY A 431 -29.57 7.80 -2.05
CA GLY A 431 -30.12 8.99 -2.67
C GLY A 431 -29.44 9.35 -4.00
N ASN A 432 -30.18 10.02 -4.88
CA ASN A 432 -29.70 10.36 -6.21
C ASN A 432 -28.67 11.52 -6.17
N VAL A 433 -27.39 11.17 -6.28
CA VAL A 433 -26.23 12.07 -6.36
C VAL A 433 -26.41 13.22 -7.38
N TRP A 434 -27.11 13.00 -8.50
CA TRP A 434 -27.32 14.02 -9.52
C TRP A 434 -28.34 15.10 -9.14
N ARG A 435 -29.11 14.88 -8.05
CA ARG A 435 -29.96 15.88 -7.39
C ARG A 435 -29.26 16.54 -6.18
N ALA A 436 -28.12 16.00 -5.73
CA ALA A 436 -27.40 16.54 -4.59
C ALA A 436 -26.73 17.89 -4.91
N GLY A 437 -26.64 18.75 -3.89
CA GLY A 437 -26.00 20.05 -3.93
C GLY A 437 -25.19 20.33 -2.66
N SER A 438 -24.74 21.57 -2.50
CA SER A 438 -23.80 21.95 -1.43
C SER A 438 -24.37 21.78 -0.02
N SER A 439 -25.69 21.96 0.15
CA SER A 439 -26.42 21.72 1.41
C SER A 439 -26.38 20.24 1.81
N GLU A 440 -26.78 19.34 0.91
CA GLU A 440 -26.79 17.89 1.14
C GLU A 440 -25.38 17.35 1.39
N SER A 441 -24.39 17.83 0.64
CA SER A 441 -22.98 17.44 0.83
C SER A 441 -22.45 17.88 2.19
N ARG A 442 -22.85 19.07 2.68
CA ARG A 442 -22.53 19.54 4.03
C ARG A 442 -23.23 18.71 5.10
N ARG A 443 -24.51 18.37 4.89
CA ARG A 443 -25.28 17.49 5.80
C ARG A 443 -24.56 16.15 5.97
N LEU A 444 -24.30 15.44 4.88
CA LEU A 444 -23.60 14.15 4.91
C LEU A 444 -22.21 14.26 5.56
N ALA A 445 -21.42 15.30 5.25
CA ALA A 445 -20.12 15.51 5.90
C ALA A 445 -20.21 15.72 7.42
N SER A 446 -21.29 16.35 7.90
CA SER A 446 -21.54 16.51 9.35
C SER A 446 -22.09 15.24 10.02
N THR A 447 -22.82 14.39 9.28
CA THR A 447 -23.37 13.11 9.80
C THR A 447 -22.32 11.99 9.82
N VAL A 448 -21.35 12.02 8.90
CA VAL A 448 -20.21 11.08 8.90
C VAL A 448 -19.38 11.28 10.15
N SER A 449 -19.12 10.17 10.86
CA SER A 449 -18.32 10.08 12.08
C SER A 449 -16.97 10.79 11.98
N GLU A 450 -16.47 11.26 13.12
CA GLU A 450 -15.14 11.86 13.23
C GLU A 450 -14.06 10.78 13.20
N GLY A 451 -12.85 11.15 12.79
CA GLY A 451 -11.70 10.25 12.69
C GLY A 451 -10.99 10.32 11.34
N GLU A 452 -9.74 9.87 11.32
CA GLU A 452 -8.83 9.95 10.18
C GLU A 452 -9.38 9.22 8.94
N VAL A 453 -9.83 7.97 9.11
CA VAL A 453 -10.32 7.12 8.00
C VAL A 453 -11.60 7.66 7.38
N PHE A 454 -12.52 8.19 8.19
CA PHE A 454 -13.73 8.86 7.70
C PHE A 454 -13.41 10.18 6.98
N SER A 455 -12.42 10.92 7.45
CA SER A 455 -11.97 12.18 6.83
C SER A 455 -11.25 11.93 5.51
N LYS A 456 -10.47 10.84 5.42
CA LYS A 456 -9.94 10.30 4.15
C LYS A 456 -11.08 9.97 3.19
N LEU A 457 -12.15 9.29 3.64
CA LEU A 457 -13.30 8.96 2.78
C LEU A 457 -13.99 10.21 2.21
N LEU A 458 -14.19 11.25 3.04
CA LEU A 458 -14.72 12.53 2.58
C LEU A 458 -13.85 13.17 1.48
N LEU A 459 -12.52 13.07 1.60
CA LEU A 459 -11.60 13.55 0.57
C LEU A 459 -11.68 12.74 -0.73
N GLU A 460 -11.68 11.41 -0.64
CA GLU A 460 -11.73 10.52 -1.82
C GLU A 460 -13.02 10.70 -2.62
N VAL A 461 -14.16 10.74 -1.92
CA VAL A 461 -15.47 10.99 -2.54
C VAL A 461 -15.51 12.39 -3.18
N SER A 462 -14.94 13.40 -2.50
CA SER A 462 -14.80 14.76 -3.06
C SER A 462 -14.01 14.76 -4.38
N VAL A 463 -12.83 14.13 -4.39
CA VAL A 463 -11.91 14.13 -5.53
C VAL A 463 -12.48 13.32 -6.71
N ILE A 464 -13.08 12.15 -6.46
CA ILE A 464 -13.75 11.34 -7.50
C ILE A 464 -14.93 12.12 -8.10
N ILE A 465 -15.79 12.73 -7.28
CA ILE A 465 -16.93 13.53 -7.76
C ILE A 465 -16.47 14.72 -8.60
N PHE A 466 -15.43 15.45 -8.16
CA PHE A 466 -14.89 16.57 -8.92
C PHE A 466 -14.25 16.13 -10.24
N ALA A 467 -13.46 15.06 -10.24
CA ALA A 467 -12.80 14.53 -11.44
C ALA A 467 -13.80 14.02 -12.47
N MET A 468 -14.70 13.12 -12.07
CA MET A 468 -15.66 12.50 -12.97
C MET A 468 -16.79 13.45 -13.35
N GLY A 469 -17.27 14.29 -12.44
CA GLY A 469 -18.24 15.35 -12.75
C GLY A 469 -17.69 16.38 -13.73
N SER A 470 -16.40 16.75 -13.63
CA SER A 470 -15.72 17.60 -14.63
C SER A 470 -15.55 16.89 -15.98
N ARG A 471 -15.22 15.59 -15.99
CA ARG A 471 -15.20 14.76 -17.21
C ARG A 471 -16.57 14.69 -17.89
N LEU A 472 -17.64 14.56 -17.12
CA LEU A 472 -19.04 14.52 -17.57
C LEU A 472 -19.59 15.89 -18.00
N GLY A 473 -18.76 16.93 -18.06
CA GLY A 473 -19.17 18.27 -18.48
C GLY A 473 -19.98 19.06 -17.45
N LYS A 474 -20.07 18.57 -16.20
CA LYS A 474 -20.80 19.19 -15.08
C LYS A 474 -19.88 19.81 -13.99
N PRO A 475 -18.79 20.55 -14.31
CA PRO A 475 -17.80 20.98 -13.30
C PRO A 475 -18.36 21.91 -12.21
N HIS A 476 -19.42 22.69 -12.50
CA HIS A 476 -20.05 23.57 -11.52
C HIS A 476 -20.80 22.79 -10.44
N TRP A 477 -21.64 21.84 -10.85
CA TRP A 477 -22.30 20.89 -9.93
C TRP A 477 -21.27 20.07 -9.17
N ALA A 478 -20.27 19.53 -9.86
CA ALA A 478 -19.22 18.70 -9.28
C ALA A 478 -18.46 19.44 -8.17
N ARG A 479 -18.12 20.71 -8.41
CA ARG A 479 -17.50 21.60 -7.40
C ARG A 479 -18.44 21.90 -6.23
N ALA A 480 -19.72 22.17 -6.49
CA ALA A 480 -20.70 22.48 -5.44
C ALA A 480 -20.90 21.29 -4.46
N VAL A 481 -20.83 20.06 -4.97
CA VAL A 481 -20.90 18.81 -4.18
C VAL A 481 -19.56 18.49 -3.51
N ALA A 482 -18.44 18.60 -4.22
CA ALA A 482 -17.12 18.22 -3.72
C ALA A 482 -16.55 19.20 -2.66
N THR A 483 -16.80 20.51 -2.78
CA THR A 483 -16.16 21.52 -1.91
C THR A 483 -16.47 21.30 -0.42
N PRO A 484 -17.73 21.12 0.04
CA PRO A 484 -18.03 20.87 1.46
C PRO A 484 -17.33 19.63 2.01
N LEU A 485 -17.28 18.54 1.24
CA LEU A 485 -16.64 17.28 1.62
C LEU A 485 -15.13 17.47 1.86
N ALA A 486 -14.44 18.16 0.94
CA ALA A 486 -13.01 18.45 1.09
C ALA A 486 -12.72 19.45 2.21
N THR A 487 -13.58 20.45 2.42
CA THR A 487 -13.44 21.41 3.54
C THR A 487 -13.51 20.69 4.89
N VAL A 488 -14.50 19.82 5.11
CA VAL A 488 -14.62 19.06 6.36
C VAL A 488 -13.48 18.06 6.52
N ALA A 489 -13.04 17.39 5.45
CA ALA A 489 -11.87 16.53 5.47
C ALA A 489 -10.60 17.29 5.92
N ALA A 490 -10.35 18.48 5.37
CA ALA A 490 -9.21 19.33 5.71
C ALA A 490 -9.29 19.90 7.13
N GLN A 491 -10.49 20.19 7.63
CA GLN A 491 -10.70 20.62 9.02
C GLN A 491 -10.39 19.49 10.01
N ARG A 492 -10.90 18.28 9.75
CA ARG A 492 -10.70 17.12 10.63
C ARG A 492 -9.27 16.58 10.61
N LEU A 493 -8.67 16.44 9.42
CA LEU A 493 -7.27 16.00 9.30
C LEU A 493 -6.31 17.08 9.80
N GLY A 494 -6.60 18.36 9.57
CA GLY A 494 -5.75 19.46 10.00
C GLY A 494 -5.72 19.72 11.51
N GLY A 495 -6.63 19.10 12.27
CA GLY A 495 -6.62 19.06 13.74
C GLY A 495 -5.85 17.86 14.33
N ALA A 496 -5.38 16.91 13.51
CA ALA A 496 -4.53 15.83 13.98
C ALA A 496 -3.12 16.35 14.32
N TYR A 497 -2.50 15.81 15.39
CA TYR A 497 -1.18 16.25 15.88
C TYR A 497 -0.01 16.03 14.90
N CYS A 498 -0.25 15.43 13.74
CA CYS A 498 0.74 15.19 12.69
C CYS A 498 0.11 15.42 11.32
N ALA A 499 0.59 16.41 10.57
CA ALA A 499 0.28 16.55 9.16
C ALA A 499 0.88 15.36 8.39
N ASP A 500 0.02 14.53 7.81
CA ASP A 500 0.39 13.46 6.88
C ASP A 500 0.11 13.89 5.43
N ASP A 501 0.42 13.01 4.47
CA ASP A 501 0.13 13.27 3.06
C ASP A 501 -1.37 13.49 2.79
N SER A 502 -2.24 12.91 3.63
CA SER A 502 -3.70 13.02 3.53
C SER A 502 -4.21 14.38 3.99
N ASP A 503 -3.68 14.92 5.09
CA ASP A 503 -3.93 16.30 5.54
C ASP A 503 -3.45 17.30 4.49
N MET A 504 -2.21 17.14 3.98
CA MET A 504 -1.70 18.00 2.90
C MET A 504 -2.60 17.90 1.65
N ALA A 505 -2.99 16.69 1.24
CA ALA A 505 -3.90 16.49 0.13
C ALA A 505 -5.27 17.15 0.37
N ALA A 506 -5.82 17.03 1.58
CA ALA A 506 -7.09 17.64 1.96
C ALA A 506 -7.03 19.17 1.91
N ARG A 507 -5.97 19.80 2.46
CA ARG A 507 -5.77 21.25 2.41
C ARG A 507 -5.61 21.75 0.97
N ILE A 508 -4.86 21.04 0.13
CA ILE A 508 -4.71 21.36 -1.31
C ILE A 508 -6.05 21.21 -2.04
N ALA A 509 -6.82 20.15 -1.78
CA ALA A 509 -8.12 19.92 -2.38
C ALA A 509 -9.15 20.97 -1.96
N ALA A 510 -9.28 21.24 -0.66
CA ALA A 510 -10.23 22.22 -0.13
C ALA A 510 -9.98 23.62 -0.68
N SER A 511 -8.73 24.09 -0.68
CA SER A 511 -8.36 25.40 -1.22
C SER A 511 -8.58 25.50 -2.74
N THR A 512 -8.20 24.46 -3.49
CA THR A 512 -8.45 24.32 -4.93
C THR A 512 -9.95 24.36 -5.26
N LEU A 513 -10.77 23.62 -4.51
CA LEU A 513 -12.20 23.51 -4.74
C LEU A 513 -12.94 24.78 -4.32
N ALA A 514 -12.56 25.41 -3.20
CA ALA A 514 -13.09 26.72 -2.81
C ALA A 514 -12.67 27.86 -3.76
N GLY A 515 -11.54 27.74 -4.46
CA GLY A 515 -10.98 28.78 -5.32
C GLY A 515 -10.20 29.85 -4.55
N SER A 516 -9.94 29.63 -3.26
CA SER A 516 -9.01 30.41 -2.45
C SER A 516 -7.57 30.05 -2.84
N GLY A 517 -6.92 30.91 -3.61
CA GLY A 517 -5.49 30.75 -3.93
C GLY A 517 -4.65 30.80 -2.64
N SER A 518 -3.91 29.74 -2.37
CA SER A 518 -2.99 29.61 -1.23
C SER A 518 -1.67 29.03 -1.72
N ALA A 519 -0.56 29.70 -1.37
CA ALA A 519 0.77 29.40 -1.90
C ALA A 519 1.40 28.09 -1.38
N CYS A 520 0.70 27.33 -0.51
CA CYS A 520 1.22 26.10 0.11
C CYS A 520 1.62 24.99 -0.87
N ALA A 521 1.15 25.01 -2.12
CA ALA A 521 1.36 23.91 -3.06
C ALA A 521 2.81 23.77 -3.61
N SER A 522 3.75 24.64 -3.21
CA SER A 522 5.09 24.68 -3.80
C SER A 522 6.24 24.09 -2.97
N ALA A 523 5.99 23.64 -1.73
CA ALA A 523 7.06 23.49 -0.73
C ALA A 523 7.51 22.06 -0.38
N MET A 524 6.60 21.08 -0.22
CA MET A 524 6.93 19.78 0.40
C MET A 524 6.35 18.54 -0.31
N VAL A 525 5.91 18.65 -1.56
CA VAL A 525 5.68 17.44 -2.37
C VAL A 525 7.04 16.87 -2.79
N GLY A 526 7.22 15.55 -2.71
CA GLY A 526 8.51 14.87 -2.97
C GLY A 526 9.16 15.19 -4.32
N ARG A 527 10.47 14.97 -4.43
CA ARG A 527 11.40 15.51 -5.44
C ARG A 527 10.88 15.51 -6.89
N ASP A 528 10.09 14.53 -7.28
CA ASP A 528 9.64 14.31 -8.66
C ASP A 528 8.33 15.04 -9.02
N LEU A 529 7.52 15.41 -8.03
CA LEU A 529 6.43 16.36 -8.22
C LEU A 529 6.95 17.80 -8.12
N LYS A 530 7.89 18.17 -9.00
CA LYS A 530 8.28 19.58 -9.22
C LYS A 530 7.06 20.41 -9.57
N VAL A 531 6.53 21.12 -8.56
CA VAL A 531 5.36 22.00 -8.71
C VAL A 531 5.87 23.34 -9.19
N ASN A 532 5.71 23.61 -10.49
CA ASN A 532 6.05 24.90 -11.07
C ASN A 532 4.90 25.90 -10.83
N THR A 533 4.62 26.13 -9.54
CA THR A 533 3.43 26.83 -9.01
C THR A 533 3.45 28.34 -9.25
N ALA A 534 4.65 28.90 -9.42
CA ALA A 534 4.94 30.33 -9.44
C ALA A 534 4.11 31.18 -10.42
N ASN A 535 3.46 30.56 -11.42
CA ASN A 535 2.64 31.25 -12.43
C ASN A 535 1.12 31.13 -12.23
N VAL A 536 0.61 30.49 -11.16
CA VAL A 536 -0.83 30.22 -10.98
C VAL A 536 -1.52 31.22 -10.03
N ASP A 537 -0.83 31.70 -9.00
CA ASP A 537 -1.48 32.36 -7.84
C ASP A 537 -2.23 33.67 -8.12
N ARG A 538 -1.88 34.43 -9.17
CA ARG A 538 -2.53 35.74 -9.44
C ARG A 538 -3.84 35.67 -10.25
N ARG A 539 -4.34 34.50 -10.65
CA ARG A 539 -5.55 34.40 -11.51
C ARG A 539 -6.64 33.41 -11.06
N MET A 540 -6.52 32.74 -9.91
CA MET A 540 -7.49 31.73 -9.43
C MET A 540 -8.94 32.23 -9.21
N ARG A 541 -9.18 33.55 -9.15
CA ARG A 541 -10.48 34.15 -8.83
C ARG A 541 -11.50 34.01 -9.98
N ALA A 542 -12.23 32.90 -9.96
CA ALA A 542 -13.43 32.57 -10.75
C ALA A 542 -13.26 32.32 -12.27
N LYS A 543 -14.35 31.87 -12.90
CA LYS A 543 -14.58 31.69 -14.36
C LYS A 543 -13.74 30.66 -15.14
N PHE A 544 -12.73 29.99 -14.57
CA PHE A 544 -12.01 28.93 -15.32
C PHE A 544 -12.75 27.58 -15.39
N ARG A 545 -13.13 27.20 -16.63
CA ARG A 545 -13.64 25.87 -17.00
C ARG A 545 -12.49 24.86 -17.04
N TRP A 546 -12.21 24.22 -15.91
CA TRP A 546 -11.28 23.08 -15.83
C TRP A 546 -11.83 21.88 -16.60
N SER A 547 -10.99 21.24 -17.40
CA SER A 547 -11.27 19.94 -18.02
C SER A 547 -10.34 18.88 -17.45
N PHE A 548 -10.87 17.68 -17.19
CA PHE A 548 -10.07 16.55 -16.74
C PHE A 548 -9.12 16.11 -17.85
N HIS A 549 -7.84 15.90 -17.53
CA HIS A 549 -6.78 15.65 -18.51
C HIS A 549 -6.18 14.25 -18.41
N SER A 550 -5.72 13.87 -17.22
CA SER A 550 -5.04 12.60 -16.93
C SER A 550 -5.04 12.33 -15.43
N TYR A 551 -4.59 11.15 -15.04
CA TYR A 551 -4.51 10.72 -13.64
C TYR A 551 -3.30 9.78 -13.48
N SER A 552 -2.58 9.90 -12.36
CA SER A 552 -1.59 8.91 -11.95
C SER A 552 -2.15 8.11 -10.78
N ALA A 553 -2.41 6.82 -10.99
CA ALA A 553 -2.85 5.91 -9.94
C ALA A 553 -1.76 5.66 -8.88
N VAL A 554 -0.48 5.78 -9.28
CA VAL A 554 0.70 5.57 -8.41
C VAL A 554 0.75 6.63 -7.30
N HIS A 555 0.60 7.92 -7.65
CA HIS A 555 0.66 9.03 -6.68
C HIS A 555 -0.73 9.58 -6.29
N GLU A 556 -1.82 8.94 -6.73
CA GLU A 556 -3.21 9.41 -6.58
C GLU A 556 -3.47 10.86 -7.05
N VAL A 557 -2.73 11.33 -8.05
CA VAL A 557 -2.82 12.72 -8.54
C VAL A 557 -3.71 12.82 -9.78
N TRP A 558 -4.81 13.55 -9.63
CA TRP A 558 -5.76 13.88 -10.70
C TRP A 558 -5.34 15.19 -11.37
N VAL A 559 -5.12 15.16 -12.69
CA VAL A 559 -4.63 16.30 -13.47
C VAL A 559 -5.75 16.90 -14.28
N PHE A 560 -5.94 18.21 -14.10
CA PHE A 560 -6.89 19.04 -14.84
C PHE A 560 -6.14 20.08 -15.66
N ARG A 561 -6.75 20.52 -16.76
CA ARG A 561 -6.22 21.54 -17.65
C ARG A 561 -7.20 22.70 -17.77
N SER A 562 -6.66 23.92 -17.87
CA SER A 562 -7.41 25.12 -18.28
C SER A 562 -6.74 25.76 -19.50
N ARG A 563 -7.23 26.94 -19.93
CA ARG A 563 -6.54 27.75 -20.95
C ARG A 563 -5.20 28.31 -20.46
N HIS A 564 -4.96 28.37 -19.15
CA HIS A 564 -3.83 29.10 -18.55
C HIS A 564 -2.85 28.22 -17.75
N GLY A 565 -3.10 26.91 -17.65
CA GLY A 565 -2.18 26.00 -16.98
C GLY A 565 -2.77 24.62 -16.70
N TYR A 566 -2.10 23.91 -15.81
CA TYR A 566 -2.54 22.63 -15.25
C TYR A 566 -2.77 22.78 -13.75
N LEU A 567 -3.75 22.03 -13.25
CA LEU A 567 -4.04 21.86 -11.83
C LEU A 567 -3.81 20.39 -11.49
N ARG A 568 -3.11 20.14 -10.38
CA ARG A 568 -2.93 18.81 -9.79
C ARG A 568 -3.75 18.76 -8.51
N LEU A 569 -4.65 17.79 -8.42
CA LEU A 569 -5.50 17.55 -7.26
C LEU A 569 -5.11 16.17 -6.69
N PRO A 570 -4.40 16.12 -5.55
CA PRO A 570 -4.11 14.84 -4.89
C PRO A 570 -5.38 14.27 -4.26
N GLY A 571 -5.55 12.95 -4.35
CA GLY A 571 -6.37 12.18 -3.43
C GLY A 571 -5.59 11.79 -2.16
N PRO A 572 -6.24 11.14 -1.18
CA PRO A 572 -5.54 10.41 -0.13
C PRO A 572 -4.79 9.19 -0.72
N PRO A 573 -3.88 8.55 0.04
CA PRO A 573 -3.30 7.27 -0.35
C PRO A 573 -4.38 6.19 -0.58
N PRO A 574 -4.12 5.17 -1.43
CA PRO A 574 -5.03 4.06 -1.73
C PRO A 574 -5.74 3.45 -0.50
N PHE A 575 -7.06 3.24 -0.58
CA PHE A 575 -7.86 2.80 0.58
C PHE A 575 -7.54 1.38 1.05
N THR A 576 -7.03 0.52 0.17
CA THR A 576 -6.48 -0.78 0.59
C THR A 576 -5.29 -0.63 1.53
N TRP A 577 -4.55 0.48 1.48
CA TRP A 577 -3.47 0.80 2.41
C TRP A 577 -3.98 1.33 3.76
N CYS A 578 -5.30 1.44 3.96
CA CYS A 578 -5.92 1.65 5.28
C CYS A 578 -6.58 0.36 5.81
N ALA A 579 -6.59 -0.72 5.01
CA ALA A 579 -7.23 -2.00 5.28
C ALA A 579 -6.25 -3.08 5.79
N GLU A 580 -5.09 -2.69 6.30
CA GLU A 580 -4.13 -3.64 6.88
C GLU A 580 -4.65 -4.24 8.19
N ALA A 581 -4.27 -5.48 8.46
CA ALA A 581 -4.86 -6.41 9.43
C ALA A 581 -6.35 -6.76 9.19
N LEU A 582 -7.02 -6.29 8.13
CA LEU A 582 -8.45 -6.58 7.90
C LEU A 582 -8.73 -8.09 7.85
N ALA A 583 -7.99 -8.83 7.05
CA ALA A 583 -8.15 -10.28 6.96
C ALA A 583 -7.96 -10.94 8.34
N LEU A 584 -6.84 -10.69 9.03
CA LEU A 584 -6.58 -11.23 10.39
C LEU A 584 -7.71 -10.89 11.39
N THR A 585 -8.07 -9.61 11.47
CA THR A 585 -8.98 -9.11 12.52
C THR A 585 -10.43 -9.54 12.32
N GLU A 586 -10.84 -9.86 11.10
CA GLU A 586 -12.16 -10.42 10.83
C GLU A 586 -12.19 -11.94 10.96
N THR A 587 -11.21 -12.63 10.38
CA THR A 587 -11.22 -14.09 10.34
C THR A 587 -10.95 -14.73 11.69
N ALA A 588 -10.11 -14.13 12.54
CA ALA A 588 -9.80 -14.63 13.88
C ALA A 588 -11.07 -14.91 14.71
N PRO A 589 -11.17 -16.04 15.42
CA PRO A 589 -12.38 -16.48 16.09
C PRO A 589 -12.89 -15.48 17.14
N VAL A 590 -14.22 -15.42 17.31
CA VAL A 590 -14.83 -14.62 18.39
C VAL A 590 -14.48 -15.29 19.73
N PRO A 591 -13.88 -14.59 20.71
CA PRO A 591 -13.83 -15.11 22.07
C PRO A 591 -15.26 -15.28 22.57
N SER A 592 -15.69 -16.52 22.82
CA SER A 592 -16.98 -16.83 23.41
C SER A 592 -17.15 -16.03 24.70
N LYS A 593 -18.26 -15.31 24.85
CA LYS A 593 -18.57 -14.61 26.11
C LYS A 593 -18.53 -15.62 27.25
N SER A 594 -17.58 -15.40 28.16
CA SER A 594 -17.45 -16.09 29.45
C SER A 594 -18.38 -15.46 30.48
#